data_AF-A0A6C2UV43-F1
#
_entry.id   AF-A0A6C2UV43-F1
#
_cell.length_a   1.000
_cell.length_b   1.000
_cell.length_c   1.000
_cell.angle_alpha   90.00
_cell.angle_beta   90.00
_cell.angle_gamma   90.00
#
_symmetry.space_group_name_H-M   'P 1'
#
loop_
_entity.id
_entity.type
_entity.pdbx_description
1 polymer ?
#
loop_
_entity_poly.entity_id
_entity_poly.type
_entity_poly.pdbx_seq_one_letter_code
_entity_poly.pdbx_strand_id
1 'polypeptide(L)' 'MKKIMEIISYLALVLLVVAPLLFYAEKITLELNKTLMLVATIAWFASALCWMGRKSES' A
#
# COMPACT_ATOMS: atom_id res chain seq x y z
N MET A 1 7.39 -5.10 15.95
CA MET A 1 6.43 -3.99 15.79
C MET A 1 6.82 -3.07 14.63
N LYS A 2 7.97 -2.38 14.66
CA LYS A 2 8.40 -1.47 13.56
C LYS A 2 8.59 -2.17 12.20
N LYS A 3 9.24 -3.34 12.19
CA LYS A 3 9.49 -4.14 10.97
C LYS A 3 8.22 -4.64 10.28
N ILE A 4 7.17 -4.96 11.04
CA ILE A 4 5.90 -5.44 10.49
C ILE A 4 5.18 -4.31 9.76
N MET A 5 5.17 -3.10 10.34
CA MET A 5 4.56 -1.92 9.70
C MET A 5 5.33 -1.46 8.46
N GLU A 6 6.66 -1.57 8.51
CA GLU A 6 7.54 -1.36 7.35
C GLU A 6 7.22 -2.34 6.21
N ILE A 7 7.08 -3.65 6.50
CA ILE A 7 6.69 -4.67 5.51
C ILE A 7 5.31 -4.39 4.94
N ILE A 8 4.32 -4.03 5.77
CA ILE A 8 2.97 -3.68 5.31
C ILE A 8 3.00 -2.46 4.40
N SER A 9 3.81 -1.45 4.71
CA SER A 9 3.99 -0.27 3.88
C SER A 9 4.58 -0.64 2.51
N TYR A 10 5.62 -1.47 2.47
CA TYR A 10 6.18 -1.97 1.21
C TYR A 10 5.19 -2.82 0.41
N LEU A 11 4.43 -3.70 1.06
CA LEU A 11 3.39 -4.51 0.39
C LEU A 11 2.29 -3.62 -0.20
N ALA A 12 1.88 -2.57 0.52
CA ALA A 12 0.91 -1.61 0.02
C ALA A 12 1.43 -0.82 -1.19
N LEU A 13 2.71 -0.46 -1.20
CA LEU A 13 3.36 0.14 -2.38
C LEU A 13 3.41 -0.81 -3.57
N VAL A 14 3.75 -2.08 -3.34
CA VAL A 14 3.73 -3.10 -4.40
C VAL A 14 2.31 -3.25 -4.94
N LEU A 15 1.30 -3.30 -4.08
CA LEU A 15 -0.09 -3.42 -4.49
C LEU A 15 -0.56 -2.22 -5.31
N LEU A 16 -0.09 -1.00 -5.01
CA LEU A 16 -0.34 0.21 -5.79
C LEU A 16 0.20 0.14 -7.22
N VAL A 17 1.28 -0.60 -7.44
CA VAL A 17 1.87 -0.80 -8.77
C VAL A 17 1.23 -2.01 -9.47
N VAL A 18 0.97 -3.09 -8.74
CA VAL A 18 0.44 -4.34 -9.28
C VAL A 18 -1.04 -4.21 -9.67
N ALA A 19 -1.86 -3.46 -8.93
CA ALA A 19 -3.27 -3.26 -9.25
C ALA A 19 -3.49 -2.67 -10.67
N PRO A 20 -2.87 -1.53 -11.04
CA PRO A 20 -3.02 -1.01 -12.40
C PRO A 20 -2.40 -1.93 -13.45
N LEU A 21 -1.30 -2.64 -13.16
CA LEU A 21 -0.74 -3.64 -14.07
C LEU A 21 -1.74 -4.78 -14.36
N LEU A 22 -2.43 -5.27 -13.34
CA LEU A 22 -3.48 -6.29 -13.48
C LEU A 22 -4.67 -5.76 -14.26
N PHE A 23 -5.02 -4.48 -14.09
CA PHE A 23 -6.09 -3.84 -14.86
C PHE A 23 -5.71 -3.73 -16.34
N TYR A 24 -4.51 -3.26 -16.66
CA TYR A 24 -4.01 -3.20 -18.04
C TYR A 24 -3.82 -4.58 -18.67
N ALA A 25 -3.58 -5.62 -17.87
CA ALA A 25 -3.54 -7.01 -18.32
C ALA A 25 -4.94 -7.65 -18.46
N GLU A 26 -6.02 -6.86 -18.33
CA GLU A 26 -7.42 -7.30 -18.37
C GLU A 26 -7.76 -8.42 -17.37
N LYS A 27 -6.98 -8.54 -16.28
CA LYS A 27 -7.17 -9.54 -15.22
C LYS A 27 -8.17 -9.10 -14.16
N ILE A 28 -8.38 -7.79 -14.00
CA ILE A 28 -9.32 -7.20 -13.06
C ILE A 28 -10.16 -6.12 -13.72
N THR A 29 -11.35 -5.86 -13.19
CA THR A 29 -12.22 -4.79 -13.68
C THR A 29 -11.78 -3.42 -13.16
N LEU A 30 -12.24 -2.35 -13.81
CA LEU A 30 -11.94 -0.97 -13.41
C LEU A 30 -12.42 -0.66 -11.98
N GLU A 31 -13.60 -1.17 -11.59
CA GLU A 31 -14.12 -1.01 -10.24
C GLU A 31 -13.26 -1.69 -9.19
N LEU A 32 -12.78 -2.92 -9.48
CA LEU A 32 -11.90 -3.64 -8.58
C LEU A 32 -10.54 -2.96 -8.45
N ASN A 33 -9.99 -2.45 -9.57
CA ASN A 33 -8.75 -1.66 -9.56
C ASN A 33 -8.88 -0.41 -8.67
N LYS A 34 -9.96 0.37 -8.83
CA LYS A 34 -10.21 1.57 -8.00
C LYS A 34 -10.27 1.22 -6.51
N THR A 35 -10.99 0.15 -6.17
CA THR A 35 -11.12 -0.32 -4.79
C THR A 35 -9.77 -0.77 -4.22
N LEU A 36 -9.01 -1.58 -4.98
CA LEU A 36 -7.68 -2.04 -4.57
C LEU A 36 -6.70 -0.89 -4.37
N MET A 37 -6.67 0.07 -5.30
CA MET A 37 -5.80 1.24 -5.18
C MET A 37 -6.17 2.11 -3.98
N LEU A 38 -7.47 2.31 -3.70
CA LEU A 38 -7.93 3.06 -2.55
C LEU A 38 -7.51 2.36 -1.24
N VAL A 39 -7.79 1.06 -1.12
CA VAL A 39 -7.41 0.28 0.05
C VAL A 39 -5.89 0.26 0.24
N ALA A 40 -5.12 0.05 -0.84
CA ALA A 40 -3.67 0.08 -0.81
C ALA A 40 -3.13 1.45 -0.37
N THR A 41 -3.72 2.54 -0.87
CA THR A 41 -3.34 3.91 -0.47
C THR A 41 -3.60 4.15 1.01
N ILE A 42 -4.78 3.80 1.52
CA ILE A 42 -5.11 3.96 2.94
C ILE A 42 -4.18 3.09 3.81
N ALA A 43 -3.96 1.84 3.43
CA ALA A 43 -3.08 0.93 4.16
C ALA A 43 -1.62 1.42 4.16
N TRP A 44 -1.13 1.91 3.01
CA TRP A 44 0.19 2.52 2.91
C TRP A 44 0.29 3.77 3.79
N PHE A 45 -0.70 4.66 3.73
CA PHE A 45 -0.68 5.92 4.47
C PHE A 45 -0.76 5.68 5.98
N ALA A 46 -1.66 4.80 6.44
CA ALA A 46 -1.78 4.43 7.85
C ALA A 46 -0.51 3.75 8.37
N SER A 47 0.08 2.83 7.60
CA SER A 47 1.35 2.22 7.97
C SER A 47 2.50 3.24 7.96
N ALA A 48 2.55 4.13 6.97
CA ALA A 48 3.51 5.21 6.82
C ALA A 48 3.48 6.18 8.02
N LEU A 49 2.30 6.63 8.43
CA LEU A 49 2.14 7.49 9.60
C LEU A 49 2.62 6.80 10.88
N CYS A 50 2.36 5.49 11.02
CA CYS A 50 2.67 4.75 12.24
C CYS A 50 4.17 4.52 12.47
N TRP A 51 4.97 4.36 11.41
CA TRP A 51 6.42 4.14 11.53
C TRP A 51 7.27 5.41 11.28
N MET A 52 6.84 6.32 10.40
CA MET A 52 7.62 7.49 9.98
C MET A 52 7.57 8.63 11.01
N GLY A 53 6.47 8.77 11.77
CA GLY A 53 6.32 9.75 12.84
C GLY A 53 7.09 9.44 14.12
N ARG A 54 7.76 8.28 14.20
CA ARG A 54 8.57 7.86 15.36
C ARG A 54 10.05 7.83 14.99
N LYS A 55 10.61 8.98 14.59
CA LYS A 55 12.04 9.26 14.81
C LYS A 55 12.26 9.19 16.32
N SER A 56 12.67 8.02 16.78
CA SER A 56 13.38 7.90 18.04
C SER A 56 14.68 8.67 17.81
N GLU A 57 14.75 9.88 18.33
CA GLU A 57 16.02 10.51 18.64
C GLU A 57 16.85 9.48 19.42
N SER A 58 18.05 9.21 18.90
CA SER A 58 19.14 8.57 19.61
C SER A 58 20.42 9.18 19.09
#